data_AF-A0A7C4WGI6-F1
#
_entry.id   AF-A0A7C4WGI6-F1
#
_cell.length_a   1.000
_cell.length_b   1.000
_cell.length_c   1.000
_cell.angle_alpha   90.00
_cell.angle_beta   90.00
_cell.angle_gamma   90.00
#
_symmetry.space_group_name_H-M   'P 1'
#
loop_
_entity.id
_entity.type
_entity.pdbx_description
1 polymer ?
#
loop_
_entity_poly.entity_id
_entity_poly.type
_entity_poly.pdbx_seq_one_letter_code
_entity_poly.pdbx_strand_id
1 'polypeptide(L)'
;MKQKIACLVLLSEREDRLGTLAIAVPRTGSVTGPPPSSILLGDRNIITARMFAEYVASRKSKIALVSIYLETISETQSQSILKRLLERVMPSETDVMEGSFA
;
A
#
# COMPACT_ATOMS: atom_id res chain seq x y z
N MET A 1 14.98 20.48 -2.52
CA MET A 1 14.05 19.72 -1.64
C MET A 1 13.66 18.44 -2.41
N LYS A 2 14.08 17.24 -1.97
CA LYS A 2 13.76 15.97 -2.68
C LYS A 2 12.29 15.62 -2.46
N GLN A 3 11.47 15.65 -3.50
CA GLN A 3 10.09 15.14 -3.44
C GLN A 3 10.10 13.61 -3.30
N LYS A 4 9.31 13.08 -2.36
CA LYS A 4 9.06 11.64 -2.25
C LYS A 4 8.10 11.23 -3.36
N ILE A 5 8.62 10.58 -4.39
CA ILE A 5 7.85 10.12 -5.56
C ILE A 5 7.13 8.78 -5.35
N ALA A 6 7.51 8.04 -4.29
CA ALA A 6 7.00 6.70 -4.03
C ALA A 6 6.84 6.38 -2.53
N CYS A 7 6.01 5.40 -2.24
CA CYS A 7 5.78 4.80 -0.92
C CYS A 7 6.08 3.29 -1.00
N LEU A 8 6.85 2.78 -0.02
CA LEU A 8 7.12 1.36 0.14
C LEU A 8 6.41 0.88 1.41
N VAL A 9 5.61 -0.18 1.28
CA VAL A 9 4.92 -0.84 2.38
C VAL A 9 5.29 -2.31 2.40
N LEU A 10 5.77 -2.79 3.54
CA LEU A 10 6.10 -4.19 3.76
C LEU A 10 5.18 -4.71 4.85
N LEU A 11 4.33 -5.68 4.50
CA LEU A 11 3.41 -6.34 5.42
C LEU A 11 3.81 -7.80 5.47
N SER A 12 4.39 -8.23 6.59
CA SER A 12 4.83 -9.60 6.79
C SER A 12 4.27 -10.19 8.07
N GLU A 13 3.92 -11.48 8.00
CA GLU A 13 3.55 -12.28 9.15
C GLU A 13 4.81 -12.88 9.79
N ARG A 14 4.96 -12.70 11.11
CA ARG A 14 6.05 -13.20 11.98
C ARG A 14 7.44 -12.62 11.70
N GLU A 15 7.99 -12.88 10.53
CA GLU A 15 9.36 -12.52 10.15
C GLU A 15 9.37 -11.46 9.04
N ASP A 16 10.47 -10.71 8.93
CA ASP A 16 10.69 -9.73 7.86
C ASP A 16 11.01 -10.44 6.54
N ARG A 17 9.96 -10.95 5.90
CA ARG A 17 10.04 -11.63 4.60
C ARG A 17 9.37 -10.81 3.51
N LEU A 18 10.01 -10.80 2.34
CA LEU A 18 9.36 -10.39 1.09
C LEU A 18 8.45 -11.52 0.63
N GLY A 19 7.21 -11.17 0.31
CA GLY A 19 6.25 -12.08 -0.28
C GLY A 19 5.91 -11.64 -1.69
N THR A 20 4.63 -11.50 -1.97
CA THR A 20 4.19 -10.98 -3.27
C THR A 20 4.27 -9.47 -3.28
N LEU A 21 5.03 -8.94 -4.23
CA LEU A 21 5.30 -7.52 -4.41
C LEU A 21 4.46 -7.00 -5.57
N ALA A 22 3.62 -6.01 -5.27
CA ALA A 22 2.83 -5.28 -6.26
C ALA A 22 3.25 -3.82 -6.34
N ILE A 23 3.12 -3.24 -7.53
CA ILE A 23 3.29 -1.81 -7.78
C ILE A 23 1.98 -1.23 -8.30
N ALA A 24 1.64 -0.01 -7.88
CA ALA A 24 0.55 0.77 -8.44
C ALA A 24 0.99 2.22 -8.68
N VAL A 25 0.50 2.80 -9.77
CA VAL A 25 0.82 4.18 -10.16
C VAL A 25 -0.45 5.02 -10.09
N PRO A 26 -0.48 6.11 -9.31
CA PRO A 26 -1.69 6.92 -9.12
C PRO A 26 -2.16 7.50 -10.45
N ARG A 27 -3.47 7.49 -10.68
CA ARG A 27 -4.05 8.18 -11.84
C ARG A 27 -4.05 9.69 -11.59
N THR A 28 -3.65 10.46 -12.58
CA THR A 28 -3.74 11.91 -12.58
C THR A 28 -4.91 12.36 -13.46
N GLY A 29 -5.75 13.29 -12.98
CA GLY A 29 -6.88 13.85 -13.75
C GLY A 29 -8.25 13.25 -13.38
N SER A 30 -9.25 13.43 -14.25
CA SER A 30 -10.67 13.07 -14.02
C SER A 30 -11.00 11.59 -14.24
N VAL A 31 -9.99 10.71 -14.30
CA VAL A 31 -10.19 9.27 -14.53
C VAL A 31 -10.59 8.60 -13.23
N THR A 32 -11.82 8.08 -13.20
CA THR A 32 -12.38 7.34 -12.06
C THR A 32 -12.01 5.86 -12.11
N GLY A 33 -11.83 5.24 -10.94
CA GLY A 33 -11.50 3.82 -10.80
C GLY A 33 -10.13 3.56 -10.14
N PRO A 34 -9.85 2.29 -9.78
CA PRO A 34 -8.60 1.95 -9.11
C PRO A 34 -7.37 2.25 -9.98
N PRO A 35 -6.23 2.62 -9.39
CA PRO A 35 -4.97 2.80 -10.12
C PRO A 35 -4.56 1.54 -10.90
N PRO A 36 -3.89 1.67 -12.06
CA PRO A 36 -3.27 0.52 -12.71
C PRO A 36 -2.18 -0.08 -11.82
N SER A 37 -2.11 -1.41 -11.82
CA SER A 37 -1.26 -2.17 -10.90
C SER A 37 -0.66 -3.42 -11.56
N SER A 38 0.55 -3.77 -11.13
CA SER A 38 1.27 -4.94 -11.64
C SER A 38 1.93 -5.71 -10.50
N ILE A 39 2.12 -7.02 -10.71
CA ILE A 39 2.90 -7.87 -9.81
C ILE A 39 4.33 -7.92 -10.33
N LEU A 40 5.30 -7.66 -9.44
CA LEU A 40 6.73 -7.69 -9.74
C LEU A 40 7.37 -9.01 -9.31
N LEU A 41 6.89 -9.60 -8.22
CA LEU A 41 7.42 -10.82 -7.64
C LEU A 41 6.34 -11.56 -6.86
N GLY A 42 6.42 -12.88 -6.83
CA GLY A 42 5.56 -13.75 -6.02
C GLY A 42 4.23 -14.07 -6.68
N ASP A 43 3.61 -15.16 -6.23
CA ASP A 43 2.35 -15.69 -6.73
C ASP A 43 1.28 -15.87 -5.64
N ARG A 44 1.70 -15.83 -4.37
CA ARG A 44 0.82 -16.00 -3.21
C ARG A 44 0.21 -14.66 -2.78
N ASN A 45 -1.10 -14.59 -2.63
CA ASN A 45 -1.81 -13.37 -2.24
C ASN A 45 -1.75 -12.22 -3.27
N ILE A 46 -1.67 -12.55 -4.57
CA ILE A 46 -1.62 -11.58 -5.69
C ILE A 46 -2.71 -10.53 -5.59
N ILE A 47 -3.96 -10.96 -5.37
CA ILE A 47 -5.13 -10.06 -5.36
C ILE A 47 -5.00 -9.08 -4.21
N THR A 48 -4.65 -9.59 -3.03
CA THR A 48 -4.48 -8.77 -1.82
C THR A 48 -3.34 -7.77 -2.00
N ALA A 49 -2.17 -8.19 -2.49
CA ALA A 49 -1.03 -7.30 -2.74
C ALA A 49 -1.39 -6.18 -3.73
N ARG A 50 -2.09 -6.54 -4.83
CA ARG A 50 -2.57 -5.61 -5.83
C ARG A 50 -3.53 -4.56 -5.23
N MET A 51 -4.55 -5.00 -4.51
CA MET A 51 -5.54 -4.10 -3.90
C MET A 51 -4.90 -3.12 -2.92
N PHE A 52 -3.94 -3.56 -2.11
CA PHE A 52 -3.24 -2.67 -1.19
C PHE A 52 -2.33 -1.68 -1.91
N ALA A 53 -1.62 -2.09 -2.97
CA ALA A 53 -0.85 -1.15 -3.79
C ALA A 53 -1.75 -0.06 -4.39
N GLU A 54 -2.88 -0.44 -4.97
CA GLU A 54 -3.88 0.49 -5.52
C GLU A 54 -4.45 1.44 -4.47
N TYR A 55 -4.80 0.92 -3.30
CA TYR A 55 -5.30 1.71 -2.18
C TYR A 55 -4.26 2.75 -1.70
N VAL A 56 -3.02 2.32 -1.49
CA VAL A 56 -1.93 3.21 -1.06
C VAL A 56 -1.63 4.27 -2.11
N ALA A 57 -1.55 3.87 -3.39
CA ALA A 57 -1.27 4.80 -4.48
C ALA A 57 -2.36 5.87 -4.59
N SER A 58 -3.63 5.47 -4.48
CA SER A 58 -4.77 6.39 -4.46
C SER A 58 -4.70 7.35 -3.28
N ARG A 59 -4.46 6.83 -2.07
CA ARG A 59 -4.53 7.62 -0.84
C ARG A 59 -3.35 8.60 -0.70
N LYS A 60 -2.17 8.23 -1.20
CA LYS A 60 -0.96 9.07 -1.13
C LYS A 60 -0.69 9.87 -2.39
N SER A 61 -1.48 9.67 -3.45
CA SER A 61 -1.26 10.25 -4.79
C SER A 61 0.20 10.10 -5.27
N LYS A 62 0.81 8.95 -4.96
CA LYS A 62 2.22 8.61 -5.24
C LYS A 62 2.33 7.17 -5.71
N ILE A 63 3.43 6.82 -6.38
CA ILE A 63 3.70 5.42 -6.74
C ILE A 63 3.78 4.59 -5.46
N ALA A 64 3.09 3.44 -5.41
CA ALA A 64 3.10 2.57 -4.24
C ALA A 64 3.70 1.21 -4.60
N LEU A 65 4.69 0.77 -3.82
CA LEU A 65 5.18 -0.61 -3.81
C LEU A 65 4.71 -1.27 -2.52
N VAL A 66 4.03 -2.40 -2.64
CA VAL A 66 3.49 -3.12 -1.48
C VAL A 66 3.88 -4.59 -1.56
N SER A 67 4.62 -5.06 -0.56
CA SER A 67 4.93 -6.48 -0.36
C SER A 67 3.99 -7.06 0.69
N ILE A 68 3.39 -8.21 0.39
CA ILE A 68 2.57 -8.97 1.34
C ILE A 68 3.11 -10.39 1.48
N TYR A 69 3.53 -10.73 2.68
CA TYR A 69 3.87 -12.08 3.10
C TYR A 69 2.93 -12.52 4.22
N LEU A 70 2.03 -13.44 3.92
CA LEU A 70 1.15 -14.08 4.90
C LEU A 70 1.41 -15.57 4.83
N GLU A 71 1.70 -16.17 5.99
CA GLU A 71 2.08 -17.57 6.11
C GLU A 71 0.87 -18.43 6.46
N THR A 72 0.10 -18.03 7.47
CA THR A 72 -0.98 -18.86 8.05
C THR A 72 -2.36 -18.22 7.97
N ILE A 73 -2.42 -16.89 7.79
CA ILE A 73 -3.70 -16.16 7.78
C ILE A 73 -4.34 -16.25 6.38
N SER A 74 -5.64 -16.59 6.33
CA SER A 74 -6.40 -16.60 5.08
C SER A 74 -6.58 -15.20 4.50
N GLU A 75 -6.60 -15.05 3.17
CA GLU A 75 -6.70 -13.75 2.50
C GLU A 75 -7.90 -12.90 2.98
N THR A 76 -9.06 -13.53 3.20
CA THR A 76 -10.27 -12.82 3.60
C THR A 76 -10.18 -12.22 4.99
N GLN A 77 -9.57 -12.93 5.95
CA GLN A 77 -9.41 -12.41 7.31
C GLN A 77 -8.29 -11.37 7.41
N SER A 78 -7.20 -11.60 6.70
CA SER A 78 -6.01 -10.73 6.72
C SER A 78 -6.27 -9.35 6.13
N GLN A 79 -7.12 -9.21 5.12
CA GLN A 79 -7.43 -7.90 4.53
C GLN A 79 -7.90 -6.86 5.55
N SER A 80 -8.81 -7.24 6.46
CA SER A 80 -9.35 -6.32 7.47
C SER A 80 -8.31 -5.86 8.49
N ILE A 81 -7.44 -6.79 8.91
CA ILE A 81 -6.37 -6.55 9.87
C ILE A 81 -5.29 -5.67 9.24
N LEU A 82 -4.81 -6.06 8.05
CA LEU A 82 -3.78 -5.34 7.31
C LEU A 82 -4.25 -3.92 6.97
N LYS A 83 -5.52 -3.73 6.59
CA LYS A 83 -6.08 -2.40 6.32
C LYS A 83 -6.06 -1.53 7.57
N ARG A 84 -6.48 -2.04 8.73
CA ARG A 84 -6.44 -1.29 10.00
C ARG A 84 -5.01 -0.91 10.40
N LEU A 85 -4.05 -1.82 10.24
CA LEU A 85 -2.64 -1.55 10.52
C LEU A 85 -2.11 -0.46 9.58
N LEU A 86 -2.39 -0.58 8.29
CA LEU A 86 -2.00 0.38 7.28
C LEU A 86 -2.59 1.77 7.58
N GLU A 87 -3.85 1.84 7.98
CA GLU A 87 -4.52 3.09 8.34
C GLU A 87 -3.93 3.75 9.58
N ARG A 88 -3.46 2.98 10.57
CA ARG A 88 -2.78 3.53 11.76
C ARG A 88 -1.38 4.07 11.45
N VAL A 89 -0.66 3.43 10.53
CA VAL A 89 0.74 3.76 10.24
C VAL A 89 0.86 4.80 9.12
N MET A 90 -0.19 4.95 8.29
CA MET A 90 -0.26 5.99 7.27
C MET A 90 -1.05 7.20 7.79
N PRO A 91 -0.39 8.21 8.40
CA PRO A 91 -1.05 9.46 8.71
C PRO A 91 -1.62 10.06 7.42
N SER A 92 -2.77 10.69 7.50
CA SER A 92 -3.25 11.46 6.36
C SER A 92 -2.22 12.56 6.06
N GLU A 93 -1.98 12.91 4.79
CA GLU A 93 -1.14 14.10 4.51
C GLU A 93 -1.77 15.39 5.09
N THR A 94 -3.04 15.32 5.49
CA THR A 94 -3.75 16.35 6.24
C THR A 94 -3.25 16.50 7.68
N ASP A 95 -2.85 15.43 8.36
CA ASP A 95 -2.37 15.48 9.77
C ASP A 95 -0.99 16.13 9.92
N VAL A 96 -0.16 16.13 8.86
CA VAL A 96 1.18 16.74 8.90
C VAL A 96 1.17 18.24 8.61
N MET A 97 0.06 18.80 8.10
CA MET A 97 -0.06 20.25 7.88
C MET A 97 -0.52 21.02 9.11
N GLU A 98 -1.19 20.40 10.09
CA GLU A 98 -1.57 21.07 11.34
C GLU A 98 -0.39 21.24 12.33
N GLY A 99 0.66 20.43 12.20
CA GLY A 99 1.87 20.53 13.04
C GLY A 99 2.95 21.49 12.55
N SER A 100 2.75 22.18 11.41
CA SER A 100 3.75 23.10 10.83
C SER A 100 3.43 24.59 11.06
N PHE A 101 2.36 24.90 11.79
CA PHE A 101 1.95 26.26 12.15
C PHE A 101 1.86 26.50 13.67
N ALA A 102 2.45 25.63 14.49
CA ALA A 102 2.57 25.82 15.94
C ALA A 102 4.02 26.10 16.34
#